data_AF-A0A965IWT2-F1
#
_entry.id   AF-A0A965IWT2-F1
#
_cell.length_a   1.000
_cell.length_b   1.000
_cell.length_c   1.000
_cell.angle_alpha   90.00
_cell.angle_beta   90.00
_cell.angle_gamma   90.00
#
_symmetry.space_group_name_H-M   'P 1'
#
loop_
_entity.id
_entity.type
_entity.pdbx_description
1 polymer ?
#
loop_
_entity_poly.entity_id
_entity_poly.type
_entity_poly.pdbx_seq_one_letter_code
_entity_poly.pdbx_strand_id
1 'polypeptide(L)' 'MRGVGIDAVEIERFRRSLERTPSMVERLFTADEREQLSRASDNVPSLAARFAVREAAMKAMGVG' A
#
# COMPACT_ATOMS: atom_id res chain seq x y z
N MET A 1 19.69 -5.53 -16.36
CA MET A 1 18.52 -5.42 -15.47
C MET A 1 18.99 -5.75 -14.05
N ARG A 2 18.68 -4.93 -13.03
CA ARG A 2 19.23 -5.10 -11.66
C ARG A 2 18.36 -5.97 -10.73
N GLY A 3 17.08 -6.17 -11.06
CA GLY A 3 16.14 -7.02 -10.35
C GLY A 3 14.71 -6.74 -10.84
N VAL A 4 13.78 -7.67 -10.60
CA VAL A 4 12.35 -7.49 -10.87
C VAL A 4 11.56 -7.99 -9.67
N GLY A 5 10.49 -7.30 -9.30
CA GLY A 5 9.61 -7.68 -8.22
C GLY A 5 8.16 -7.52 -8.62
N ILE A 6 7.32 -8.44 -8.16
CA ILE A 6 5.88 -8.43 -8.36
C ILE A 6 5.21 -8.68 -7.01
N ASP A 7 4.08 -8.01 -6.81
CA ASP A 7 3.24 -8.20 -5.65
C ASP A 7 1.76 -8.03 -6.01
N ALA A 8 0.89 -8.72 -5.29
CA ALA A 8 -0.56 -8.67 -5.49
C ALA A 8 -1.25 -8.56 -4.12
N VAL A 9 -2.14 -7.57 -4.02
CA VAL A 9 -2.86 -7.26 -2.78
C VAL A 9 -4.35 -7.38 -3.05
N GLU A 10 -5.01 -8.26 -2.31
CA GLU A 10 -6.46 -8.37 -2.31
C GLU A 10 -7.07 -7.19 -1.54
N ILE A 11 -7.86 -6.36 -2.24
CA ILE A 11 -8.42 -5.11 -1.69
C ILE A 11 -9.26 -5.36 -0.45
N GLU A 12 -10.11 -6.39 -0.44
CA GLU A 12 -11.01 -6.65 0.68
C GLU A 12 -10.26 -7.14 1.93
N ARG A 13 -9.27 -8.01 1.74
CA ARG A 13 -8.37 -8.41 2.84
C ARG A 13 -7.56 -7.23 3.38
N PHE A 14 -7.12 -6.33 2.50
CA PHE A 14 -6.42 -5.12 2.92
C PHE A 14 -7.34 -4.18 3.70
N ARG A 15 -8.58 -3.99 3.23
CA ARG A 15 -9.63 -3.23 3.93
C ARG A 15 -9.82 -3.73 5.36
N ARG A 16 -10.09 -5.02 5.54
CA ARG A 16 -10.23 -5.64 6.87
C ARG A 16 -9.00 -5.46 7.75
N SER A 17 -7.81 -5.42 7.15
CA SER A 17 -6.56 -5.20 7.89
C SER A 17 -6.43 -3.77 8.39
N LEU A 18 -6.82 -2.78 7.57
CA LEU A 18 -6.88 -1.37 7.97
C LEU A 18 -7.95 -1.13 9.03
N GLU A 19 -9.12 -1.75 8.91
CA GLU A 19 -10.19 -1.66 9.91
C GLU A 19 -9.76 -2.27 11.25
N ARG A 20 -9.10 -3.44 11.22
CA ARG A 20 -8.56 -4.09 12.41
C ARG A 20 -7.41 -3.31 13.05
N THR A 21 -6.64 -2.55 12.28
CA THR A 21 -5.50 -1.78 12.77
C THR A 21 -5.41 -0.42 12.06
N PRO A 22 -6.22 0.56 12.47
CA PRO A 22 -6.30 1.86 11.78
C PRO A 22 -4.97 2.63 11.76
N SER A 23 -4.14 2.48 12.79
CA SER A 23 -2.79 3.08 12.88
C SER A 23 -1.82 2.58 11.79
N MET A 24 -2.17 1.49 11.09
CA MET A 24 -1.39 0.99 9.97
C MET A 24 -1.34 2.00 8.82
N VAL A 25 -2.40 2.78 8.58
CA VAL A 25 -2.42 3.79 7.53
C VAL A 25 -1.36 4.87 7.78
N GLU A 26 -1.23 5.32 9.03
CA GLU A 26 -0.26 6.35 9.40
C GLU A 26 1.19 5.85 9.36
N ARG A 27 1.40 4.57 9.66
CA ARG A 27 2.72 3.93 9.65
C ARG A 27 3.18 3.57 8.24
N LEU A 28 2.26 3.17 7.38
CA LEU A 28 2.58 2.74 6.02
C LEU A 28 2.60 3.90 5.04
N PHE A 29 1.76 4.93 5.19
CA PHE A 29 1.66 6.00 4.20
C PHE A 29 2.11 7.34 4.80
N THR A 30 2.74 8.16 3.97
CA THR A 30 3.15 9.53 4.33
C THR A 30 1.94 10.46 4.46
N ALA A 31 2.13 11.64 5.05
CA ALA A 31 1.07 12.65 5.15
C ALA A 31 0.55 13.05 3.76
N ASP A 32 1.45 13.31 2.82
CA ASP A 32 1.13 13.71 1.45
C ASP A 32 0.33 12.64 0.70
N GLU A 33 0.69 11.36 0.84
CA GLU A 33 -0.06 10.26 0.21
C GLU A 33 -1.48 10.15 0.76
N ARG A 34 -1.67 10.37 2.07
CA ARG A 34 -3.00 10.37 2.69
C ARG A 34 -3.82 11.58 2.24
N GLU A 35 -3.20 12.76 2.13
CA GLU A 35 -3.86 13.97 1.66
C GLU A 35 -4.31 13.83 0.19
N GLN A 36 -3.44 13.32 -0.69
CA GLN A 36 -3.78 13.06 -2.09
C GLN A 36 -5.02 12.17 -2.26
N LEU A 37 -5.22 11.25 -1.31
CA LEU A 37 -6.32 10.30 -1.31
C LEU A 37 -7.54 10.74 -0.50
N SER A 38 -7.45 11.85 0.24
CA SER A 38 -8.53 12.35 1.08
C SER A 38 -9.78 12.76 0.29
N ARG A 39 -9.63 13.07 -1.00
CA ARG A 39 -10.71 13.52 -1.88
C ARG A 39 -11.51 12.37 -2.50
N ALA A 40 -11.04 11.13 -2.38
CA ALA A 40 -11.71 9.96 -2.92
C ALA A 40 -12.75 9.42 -1.93
N SER A 41 -13.94 9.06 -2.43
CA SER A 41 -15.00 8.44 -1.62
C SER A 41 -14.59 7.07 -1.05
N ASP A 42 -13.77 6.32 -1.78
CA ASP A 42 -13.10 5.11 -1.31
C ASP A 42 -11.63 5.15 -1.76
N ASN A 43 -10.72 5.23 -0.78
CA ASN A 43 -9.29 5.26 -1.02
C ASN A 43 -8.60 3.91 -0.80
N VAL A 44 -9.30 2.88 -0.33
CA VAL A 44 -8.70 1.58 0.01
C VAL A 44 -8.06 0.90 -1.21
N PRO A 45 -8.66 0.87 -2.41
CA PRO A 45 -8.01 0.34 -3.60
C PRO A 45 -6.69 1.06 -3.93
N SER A 46 -6.67 2.38 -3.77
CA SER A 46 -5.50 3.21 -4.03
C SER A 46 -4.39 3.01 -3.00
N LEU A 47 -4.74 2.77 -1.74
CA LEU A 47 -3.79 2.41 -0.68
C LEU A 47 -3.22 1.00 -0.90
N ALA A 48 -4.08 0.03 -1.28
CA ALA A 48 -3.66 -1.33 -1.59
C ALA A 48 -2.67 -1.37 -2.77
N ALA A 49 -2.93 -0.60 -3.84
CA ALA A 49 -2.02 -0.50 -4.98
C ALA A 49 -0.66 0.10 -4.59
N ARG A 50 -0.65 1.17 -3.78
CA ARG A 50 0.61 1.76 -3.27
C ARG A 50 1.38 0.78 -2.37
N PHE A 51 0.68 0.01 -1.55
CA PHE A 51 1.28 -1.03 -0.73
C PHE A 51 1.94 -2.11 -1.61
N ALA A 52 1.23 -2.63 -2.62
CA ALA A 52 1.78 -3.61 -3.58
C ALA A 52 3.02 -3.09 -4.30
N VAL A 53 3.03 -1.82 -4.72
CA VAL A 53 4.20 -1.22 -5.39
C VAL A 53 5.42 -1.18 -4.47
N ARG A 54 5.24 -0.87 -3.18
CA ARG A 54 6.35 -0.87 -2.22
C ARG A 54 6.92 -2.26 -2.00
N GLU A 55 6.06 -3.27 -1.83
CA GLU A 55 6.47 -4.67 -1.71
C GLU A 55 7.21 -5.15 -2.98
N ALA A 56 6.66 -4.86 -4.16
CA ALA A 56 7.31 -5.17 -5.43
C ALA A 56 8.67 -4.48 -5.58
N ALA A 57 8.80 -3.22 -5.16
CA ALA A 57 10.06 -2.49 -5.19
C ALA A 57 11.09 -3.09 -4.22
N MET A 58 10.71 -3.43 -2.99
CA MET A 58 11.60 -4.06 -2.01
C MET A 58 12.12 -5.41 -2.52
N LYS A 59 11.26 -6.23 -3.14
CA LYS A 59 11.64 -7.49 -3.80
C LYS A 59 12.61 -7.26 -4.96
N ALA A 60 12.36 -6.26 -5.80
CA ALA A 60 13.24 -5.92 -6.92
C ALA A 60 14.64 -5.45 -6.45
N MET A 61 14.72 -4.86 -5.26
CA MET A 61 15.96 -4.42 -4.62
C MET A 61 16.65 -5.53 -3.80
N GLY A 62 16.01 -6.68 -3.59
CA GLY A 62 16.56 -7.80 -2.80
C GLY A 62 16.56 -7.54 -1.28
N VAL A 63 15.69 -6.66 -0.79
CA VAL A 63 15.54 -6.31 0.63
C VAL A 63 14.17 -6.67 1.21
N GLY A 64 13.33 -7.30 0.39
CA GLY A 64 11.98 -7.77 0.75
C GLY A 64 11.90 -9.28 0.89
#